data_AF-A0A0F8ZAD5-F1
#
_entry.id   AF-A0A0F8ZAD5-F1
#
_cell.length_a   1.000
_cell.length_b   1.000
_cell.length_c   1.000
_cell.angle_alpha   90.00
_cell.angle_beta   90.00
_cell.angle_gamma   90.00
#
_symmetry.space_group_name_H-M   'P 1'
#
loop_
_entity.id
_entity.type
_entity.pdbx_description
1 polymer ?
#
loop_
_entity_poly.entity_id
_entity_poly.type
_entity_poly.pdbx_seq_one_letter_code
_entity_poly.pdbx_strand_id
1 'polypeptide(L)'
;INKGEVLDLELFTVVENADNVEWIPSFMGVRVSEWAGFSATGCDITFDGDFQIHTCIVNSTFTVTGTGLADVLVVAGGGGGPQQGGGGGAGGYILFENFTLTEQAYAVTVGTGGTGGTANNVPGGHGANSVFDNLTMIGGSGGTARLGVASPTGGSGGGDSSSGAGASAGTAGQGFAGGNGFDGGQPFTGGGGGGASEVGATGTSGVGGDGGDGLSNTIFNGTTLFYAGGGGGNINDQLGTSVGSGGLGGGGDGGNLKGGGATCTVGVDGLGGGGGGASETNAGCDGGNGVVIIRFLPILSIPTVTLNKPDNNTVFEIVTINMNCTVSDNLNLVNVSLILDGVINETNTTGIN
;
A
#
# COMPACT_ATOMS: atom_id res chain seq x y z
N ILE A 1 4.10 22.54 7.57
CA ILE A 1 3.32 23.52 8.34
C ILE A 1 2.31 22.72 9.14
N ASN A 2 2.42 22.69 10.47
CA ASN A 2 1.49 21.94 11.32
C ASN A 2 0.25 22.79 11.64
N LYS A 3 -0.87 22.13 11.90
CA LYS A 3 -2.08 22.78 12.41
C LYS A 3 -1.78 23.58 13.69
N GLY A 4 -1.85 24.91 13.62
CA GLY A 4 -1.65 25.83 14.75
C GLY A 4 -0.40 26.71 14.70
N GLU A 5 0.40 26.64 13.64
CA GLU A 5 1.51 27.57 13.42
C GLU A 5 1.00 28.97 12.96
N VAL A 6 1.61 30.03 13.48
CA VAL A 6 1.33 31.43 13.09
C VAL A 6 2.15 31.76 11.85
N LEU A 7 1.51 32.27 10.80
CA LEU A 7 2.16 32.72 9.57
C LEU A 7 2.47 34.22 9.66
N ASP A 8 3.75 34.57 9.64
CA ASP A 8 4.21 35.96 9.60
C ASP A 8 4.53 36.39 8.15
N LEU A 9 3.91 37.49 7.74
CA LEU A 9 4.07 38.13 6.43
C LEU A 9 4.80 39.46 6.64
N GLU A 10 5.97 39.62 6.02
CA GLU A 10 6.88 40.74 6.29
C GLU A 10 6.96 41.73 5.10
N LEU A 11 6.93 43.03 5.42
CA LEU A 11 7.29 44.12 4.51
C LEU A 11 8.62 44.77 4.97
N PHE A 12 9.58 44.92 4.06
CA PHE A 12 10.84 45.64 4.30
C PHE A 12 10.89 46.93 3.50
N THR A 13 10.65 48.08 4.12
CA THR A 13 11.09 49.38 3.58
C THR A 13 11.20 50.39 4.72
N VAL A 14 12.39 50.96 4.98
CA VAL A 14 12.48 52.19 5.77
C VAL A 14 11.84 53.29 4.92
N VAL A 15 10.71 53.86 5.36
CA VAL A 15 9.94 54.85 4.57
C VAL A 15 10.18 56.27 5.06
N GLU A 16 10.80 57.11 4.25
CA GLU A 16 10.82 58.57 4.38
C GLU A 16 9.79 59.24 3.44
N ASN A 17 9.52 60.52 3.67
CA ASN A 17 8.62 61.29 2.81
C ASN A 17 9.21 61.37 1.39
N ALA A 18 8.41 61.05 0.37
CA ALA A 18 8.77 60.95 -1.05
C ALA A 18 9.52 59.67 -1.50
N ASP A 19 9.58 58.65 -0.64
CA ASP A 19 10.13 57.35 -1.04
C ASP A 19 9.17 56.55 -1.93
N ASN A 20 9.77 55.71 -2.79
CA ASN A 20 9.07 54.68 -3.54
C ASN A 20 8.94 53.43 -2.67
N VAL A 21 7.72 52.92 -2.50
CA VAL A 21 7.48 51.66 -1.78
C VAL A 21 7.30 50.51 -2.78
N GLU A 22 8.20 49.53 -2.74
CA GLU A 22 8.06 48.27 -3.46
C GLU A 22 7.42 47.21 -2.56
N TRP A 23 6.31 46.63 -3.01
CA TRP A 23 5.66 45.52 -2.33
C TRP A 23 6.33 44.21 -2.75
N ILE A 24 7.02 43.59 -1.81
CA ILE A 24 7.67 42.29 -1.99
C ILE A 24 7.09 41.33 -0.94
N PRO A 25 6.23 40.38 -1.32
CA PRO A 25 5.78 39.37 -0.38
C PRO A 25 6.99 38.53 0.02
N SER A 26 7.18 38.42 1.33
CA SER A 26 8.22 37.57 1.90
C SER A 26 7.61 36.68 2.99
N PHE A 27 8.16 35.47 3.09
CA PHE A 27 7.80 34.50 4.12
C PHE A 27 9.02 34.29 5.00
N MET A 28 8.89 34.60 6.30
CA MET A 28 10.02 34.55 7.26
C MET A 28 11.30 35.26 6.74
N GLY A 29 11.12 36.44 6.14
CA GLY A 29 12.23 37.24 5.59
C GLY A 29 12.82 36.78 4.25
N VAL A 30 12.24 35.78 3.57
CA VAL A 30 12.72 35.28 2.26
C VAL A 30 11.77 35.67 1.13
N ARG A 31 12.32 36.27 0.06
CA ARG A 31 11.57 36.56 -1.18
C ARG A 31 11.19 35.26 -1.87
N VAL A 32 9.90 35.08 -2.13
CA VAL A 32 9.37 33.87 -2.75
C VAL A 32 9.33 34.03 -4.26
N SER A 33 10.26 33.38 -4.98
CA SER A 33 10.31 33.40 -6.45
C SER A 33 9.83 32.11 -7.13
N GLU A 34 9.84 30.97 -6.42
CA GLU A 34 9.30 29.68 -6.84
C GLU A 34 9.40 28.68 -5.68
N TRP A 35 8.41 27.81 -5.48
CA TRP A 35 8.55 26.66 -4.57
C TRP A 35 8.13 25.38 -5.30
N ALA A 36 9.04 24.41 -5.34
CA ALA A 36 8.75 23.06 -5.81
C ALA A 36 7.95 22.31 -4.74
N GLY A 37 6.61 22.38 -4.82
CA GLY A 37 5.73 21.58 -3.99
C GLY A 37 5.90 20.09 -4.30
N PHE A 38 6.17 19.30 -3.27
CA PHE A 38 6.08 17.83 -3.38
C PHE A 38 4.60 17.43 -3.40
N SER A 39 4.12 17.04 -4.57
CA SER A 39 2.75 16.58 -4.79
C SER A 39 2.75 15.36 -5.70
N ALA A 40 1.69 14.55 -5.65
CA ALA A 40 1.56 13.43 -6.56
C ALA A 40 0.12 13.18 -7.01
N THR A 41 -0.01 12.48 -8.14
CA THR A 41 -1.30 12.04 -8.72
C THR A 41 -1.23 10.60 -9.20
N GLY A 42 -2.38 9.98 -9.42
CA GLY A 42 -2.53 8.58 -9.84
C GLY A 42 -2.93 7.66 -8.69
N CYS A 43 -3.45 6.48 -9.03
CA CYS A 43 -4.07 5.54 -8.07
C CYS A 43 -5.26 6.14 -7.30
N ASP A 44 -5.83 5.39 -6.36
CA ASP A 44 -6.89 5.90 -5.50
C ASP A 44 -6.27 6.72 -4.37
N ILE A 45 -6.76 7.95 -4.18
CA ILE A 45 -6.20 8.90 -3.23
C ILE A 45 -7.11 9.01 -2.00
N THR A 46 -6.55 8.76 -0.82
CA THR A 46 -7.17 9.00 0.48
C THR A 46 -6.26 9.85 1.37
N PHE A 47 -6.74 10.23 2.54
CA PHE A 47 -6.01 11.07 3.50
C PHE A 47 -6.10 10.48 4.91
N ASP A 48 -4.98 10.56 5.64
CA ASP A 48 -4.86 10.21 7.06
C ASP A 48 -4.21 11.39 7.80
N GLY A 49 -5.04 12.23 8.42
CA GLY A 49 -4.59 13.52 8.94
C GLY A 49 -4.02 14.38 7.82
N ASP A 50 -2.75 14.76 7.95
CA ASP A 50 -2.05 15.57 6.94
C ASP A 50 -1.40 14.71 5.84
N PHE A 51 -1.36 13.39 6.00
CA PHE A 51 -0.75 12.50 5.01
C PHE A 51 -1.70 12.24 3.83
N GLN A 52 -1.15 12.24 2.63
CA GLN A 52 -1.79 11.76 1.42
C GLN A 52 -1.37 10.31 1.16
N ILE A 53 -2.33 9.47 0.77
CA ILE A 53 -2.15 8.03 0.58
C ILE A 53 -2.66 7.64 -0.80
N HIS A 54 -1.81 7.00 -1.59
CA HIS A 54 -2.12 6.50 -2.92
C HIS A 54 -2.14 4.97 -2.88
N THR A 55 -3.30 4.37 -3.18
CA THR A 55 -3.50 2.92 -3.18
C THR A 55 -3.73 2.43 -4.60
N CYS A 56 -2.80 1.64 -5.13
CA CYS A 56 -2.84 1.09 -6.47
C CYS A 56 -3.18 -0.41 -6.40
N ILE A 57 -4.37 -0.78 -6.85
CA ILE A 57 -4.84 -2.19 -6.92
C ILE A 57 -4.82 -2.77 -8.35
N VAL A 58 -4.46 -1.93 -9.33
CA VAL A 58 -4.23 -2.29 -10.74
C VAL A 58 -3.03 -1.51 -11.26
N ASN A 59 -2.45 -1.95 -12.39
CA ASN A 59 -1.36 -1.22 -13.04
C ASN A 59 -1.73 0.23 -13.32
N SER A 60 -0.84 1.15 -12.98
CA SER A 60 -1.09 2.58 -13.05
C SER A 60 0.21 3.38 -13.19
N THR A 61 0.08 4.69 -13.25
CA THR A 61 1.21 5.62 -13.19
C THR A 61 1.03 6.53 -11.98
N PHE A 62 2.04 6.58 -11.11
CA PHE A 62 2.14 7.49 -9.99
C PHE A 62 3.06 8.65 -10.38
N THR A 63 2.51 9.84 -10.55
CA THR A 63 3.26 11.00 -11.07
C THR A 63 3.57 11.98 -9.95
N VAL A 64 4.85 12.23 -9.73
CA VAL A 64 5.37 13.11 -8.68
C VAL A 64 5.83 14.44 -9.27
N THR A 65 5.50 15.54 -8.62
CA THR A 65 6.13 16.86 -8.82
C THR A 65 7.05 17.16 -7.64
N GLY A 66 8.24 17.72 -7.88
CA GLY A 66 9.20 18.00 -6.82
C GLY A 66 9.87 16.75 -6.23
N THR A 67 10.51 16.91 -5.07
CA THR A 67 11.25 15.84 -4.39
C THR A 67 10.80 15.70 -2.95
N GLY A 68 10.68 14.47 -2.45
CA GLY A 68 10.20 14.21 -1.09
C GLY A 68 10.48 12.79 -0.62
N LEU A 69 10.09 12.50 0.63
CA LEU A 69 10.18 11.16 1.22
C LEU A 69 8.77 10.57 1.34
N ALA A 70 8.66 9.26 1.13
CA ALA A 70 7.41 8.51 1.28
C ALA A 70 7.65 7.14 1.93
N ASP A 71 6.62 6.62 2.58
CA ASP A 71 6.56 5.21 2.96
C ASP A 71 5.86 4.44 1.83
N VAL A 72 6.47 3.34 1.39
CA VAL A 72 5.99 2.53 0.26
C VAL A 72 5.82 1.08 0.70
N LEU A 73 4.59 0.60 0.68
CA LEU A 73 4.28 -0.82 0.81
C LEU A 73 4.10 -1.42 -0.58
N VAL A 74 4.84 -2.50 -0.86
CA VAL A 74 4.66 -3.30 -2.08
C VAL A 74 4.27 -4.71 -1.67
N VAL A 75 3.16 -5.19 -2.22
CA VAL A 75 2.68 -6.57 -2.05
C VAL A 75 2.43 -7.18 -3.43
N ALA A 76 3.06 -8.32 -3.72
CA ALA A 76 2.85 -9.05 -4.97
C ALA A 76 1.52 -9.83 -5.00
N GLY A 77 1.13 -10.35 -6.16
CA GLY A 77 -0.02 -11.26 -6.25
C GLY A 77 0.26 -12.58 -5.54
N GLY A 78 -0.75 -13.15 -4.87
CA GLY A 78 -0.67 -14.47 -4.25
C GLY A 78 -0.73 -15.60 -5.27
N GLY A 79 -0.19 -16.77 -4.93
CA GLY A 79 -0.30 -17.98 -5.75
C GLY A 79 -1.67 -18.63 -5.61
N GLY A 80 -2.11 -19.35 -6.64
CA GLY A 80 -3.34 -20.15 -6.61
C GLY A 80 -3.17 -21.45 -5.84
N GLY A 81 -4.26 -21.98 -5.30
CA GLY A 81 -4.33 -23.36 -4.82
C GLY A 81 -4.56 -24.35 -5.97
N PRO A 82 -4.14 -25.61 -5.87
CA PRO A 82 -4.42 -26.66 -6.84
C PRO A 82 -5.71 -27.43 -6.48
N GLN A 83 -6.11 -28.32 -7.39
CA GLN A 83 -7.04 -29.40 -7.07
C GLN A 83 -6.30 -30.48 -6.25
N GLN A 84 -6.87 -30.88 -5.12
CA GLN A 84 -6.33 -31.90 -4.21
C GLN A 84 -4.91 -31.60 -3.74
N GLY A 85 -4.68 -30.45 -3.13
CA GLY A 85 -3.34 -30.13 -2.62
C GLY A 85 -3.30 -29.02 -1.59
N GLY A 86 -2.09 -28.52 -1.36
CA GLY A 86 -1.86 -27.47 -0.38
C GLY A 86 -2.35 -26.10 -0.85
N GLY A 87 -2.42 -25.14 0.07
CA GLY A 87 -2.78 -23.77 -0.27
C GLY A 87 -1.70 -23.05 -1.08
N GLY A 88 -2.09 -22.06 -1.89
CA GLY A 88 -1.15 -21.14 -2.54
C GLY A 88 -0.40 -20.28 -1.52
N GLY A 89 0.85 -19.95 -1.80
CA GLY A 89 1.64 -19.03 -1.00
C GLY A 89 1.22 -17.59 -1.24
N ALA A 90 1.36 -16.74 -0.22
CA ALA A 90 1.16 -15.31 -0.38
C ALA A 90 2.18 -14.66 -1.33
N GLY A 91 1.83 -13.48 -1.86
CA GLY A 91 2.78 -12.62 -2.55
C GLY A 91 3.88 -12.13 -1.61
N GLY A 92 5.02 -11.73 -2.17
CA GLY A 92 6.07 -11.05 -1.41
C GLY A 92 5.57 -9.74 -0.82
N TYR A 93 5.94 -9.47 0.43
CA TYR A 93 5.59 -8.27 1.18
C TYR A 93 6.85 -7.56 1.66
N ILE A 94 7.01 -6.27 1.38
CA ILE A 94 7.97 -5.40 2.07
C ILE A 94 7.40 -3.98 2.20
N LEU A 95 7.59 -3.40 3.39
CA LEU A 95 7.42 -1.96 3.65
C LEU A 95 8.79 -1.26 3.59
N PHE A 96 8.88 -0.21 2.79
CA PHE A 96 10.03 0.68 2.69
C PHE A 96 9.68 2.03 3.32
N GLU A 97 10.36 2.38 4.40
CA GLU A 97 10.20 3.67 5.07
C GLU A 97 11.19 4.69 4.49
N ASN A 98 10.78 5.96 4.43
CA ASN A 98 11.63 7.06 3.94
C ASN A 98 12.21 6.84 2.53
N PHE A 99 11.43 6.24 1.62
CA PHE A 99 11.79 6.10 0.22
C PHE A 99 11.86 7.47 -0.45
N THR A 100 12.97 7.76 -1.14
CA THR A 100 13.17 9.05 -1.81
C THR A 100 12.47 9.07 -3.16
N LEU A 101 11.55 10.01 -3.33
CA LEU A 101 10.86 10.28 -4.60
C LEU A 101 11.39 11.56 -5.22
N THR A 102 11.56 11.52 -6.53
CA THR A 102 11.99 12.63 -7.38
C THR A 102 10.92 12.96 -8.41
N GLU A 103 11.00 14.14 -9.01
CA GLU A 103 10.06 14.58 -10.02
C GLU A 103 10.14 13.69 -11.26
N GLN A 104 9.16 12.78 -11.39
CA GLN A 104 8.97 11.92 -12.54
C GLN A 104 7.64 11.17 -12.46
N ALA A 105 7.31 10.48 -13.56
CA ALA A 105 6.26 9.47 -13.59
C ALA A 105 6.83 8.09 -13.24
N TYR A 106 6.39 7.53 -12.11
CA TYR A 106 6.70 6.17 -11.70
C TYR A 106 5.66 5.21 -12.28
N ALA A 107 6.12 4.21 -13.03
CA ALA A 107 5.27 3.09 -13.41
C ALA A 107 4.98 2.22 -12.17
N VAL A 108 3.72 1.94 -11.92
CA VAL A 108 3.28 1.04 -10.83
C VAL A 108 2.73 -0.22 -11.45
N THR A 109 3.38 -1.35 -11.17
CA THR A 109 2.88 -2.67 -11.56
C THR A 109 2.31 -3.37 -10.34
N VAL A 110 1.04 -3.75 -10.42
CA VAL A 110 0.37 -4.56 -9.40
C VAL A 110 0.26 -5.97 -9.93
N GLY A 111 0.91 -6.90 -9.23
CA GLY A 111 0.91 -8.31 -9.58
C GLY A 111 -0.49 -8.91 -9.46
N THR A 112 -0.95 -9.56 -10.52
CA THR A 112 -2.18 -10.35 -10.47
C THR A 112 -2.01 -11.60 -9.64
N GLY A 113 -3.10 -12.08 -9.04
CA GLY A 113 -3.14 -13.39 -8.40
C GLY A 113 -2.90 -14.53 -9.41
N GLY A 114 -2.34 -15.63 -8.92
CA GLY A 114 -2.14 -16.86 -9.68
C GLY A 114 -3.44 -17.65 -9.81
N THR A 115 -3.68 -18.23 -10.98
CA THR A 115 -4.88 -19.04 -11.23
C THR A 115 -4.88 -20.34 -10.45
N GLY A 116 -6.02 -20.84 -10.04
CA GLY A 116 -6.16 -22.16 -9.43
C GLY A 116 -5.82 -23.30 -10.37
N GLY A 117 -5.29 -24.40 -9.82
CA GLY A 117 -4.97 -25.61 -10.59
C GLY A 117 -6.25 -26.34 -11.02
N THR A 118 -6.35 -26.69 -12.29
CA THR A 118 -7.59 -27.23 -12.91
C THR A 118 -7.68 -28.76 -12.93
N ALA A 119 -6.60 -29.44 -12.52
CA ALA A 119 -6.49 -30.90 -12.48
C ALA A 119 -5.66 -31.33 -11.25
N ASN A 120 -5.82 -32.59 -10.80
CA ASN A 120 -5.11 -33.13 -9.63
C ASN A 120 -3.59 -33.34 -9.82
N ASN A 121 -3.08 -33.08 -11.03
CA ASN A 121 -1.67 -33.08 -11.39
C ASN A 121 -1.17 -31.70 -11.86
N VAL A 122 -2.04 -30.67 -11.82
CA VAL A 122 -1.72 -29.30 -12.21
C VAL A 122 -1.59 -28.46 -10.95
N PRO A 123 -0.38 -28.01 -10.60
CA PRO A 123 -0.18 -27.08 -9.49
C PRO A 123 -0.97 -25.78 -9.68
N GLY A 124 -1.16 -25.04 -8.58
CA GLY A 124 -1.64 -23.67 -8.69
C GLY A 124 -0.69 -22.80 -9.50
N GLY A 125 -1.23 -21.80 -10.18
CA GLY A 125 -0.46 -20.79 -10.88
C GLY A 125 0.30 -19.89 -9.90
N HIS A 126 1.46 -19.41 -10.34
CA HIS A 126 2.21 -18.39 -9.62
C HIS A 126 1.48 -17.04 -9.69
N GLY A 127 1.52 -16.30 -8.58
CA GLY A 127 1.19 -14.88 -8.62
C GLY A 127 2.21 -14.12 -9.45
N ALA A 128 1.79 -12.98 -10.01
CA ALA A 128 2.69 -12.07 -10.69
C ALA A 128 3.38 -11.11 -9.71
N ASN A 129 4.52 -10.57 -10.12
CA ASN A 129 5.30 -9.62 -9.33
C ASN A 129 4.61 -8.26 -9.27
N SER A 130 4.75 -7.57 -8.14
CA SER A 130 4.48 -6.13 -8.03
C SER A 130 5.77 -5.34 -8.09
N VAL A 131 5.75 -4.19 -8.76
CA VAL A 131 6.93 -3.35 -8.97
C VAL A 131 6.59 -1.88 -8.76
N PHE A 132 7.40 -1.20 -7.95
CA PHE A 132 7.39 0.25 -7.79
C PHE A 132 8.83 0.76 -7.85
N ASP A 133 9.15 1.59 -8.86
CA ASP A 133 10.53 2.02 -9.14
C ASP A 133 11.51 0.82 -9.23
N ASN A 134 12.52 0.77 -8.36
CA ASN A 134 13.49 -0.33 -8.28
C ASN A 134 13.06 -1.46 -7.32
N LEU A 135 11.90 -1.34 -6.68
CA LEU A 135 11.38 -2.28 -5.69
C LEU A 135 10.57 -3.36 -6.40
N THR A 136 11.01 -4.61 -6.36
CA THR A 136 10.29 -5.76 -6.94
C THR A 136 9.93 -6.76 -5.85
N MET A 137 8.63 -7.01 -5.68
CA MET A 137 8.14 -8.12 -4.87
C MET A 137 7.73 -9.28 -5.76
N ILE A 138 8.16 -10.48 -5.38
CA ILE A 138 7.96 -11.70 -6.14
C ILE A 138 6.56 -12.25 -5.83
N GLY A 139 5.82 -12.64 -6.87
CA GLY A 139 4.52 -13.27 -6.71
C GLY A 139 4.58 -14.59 -5.94
N GLY A 140 3.49 -14.95 -5.29
CA GLY A 140 3.39 -16.16 -4.48
C GLY A 140 3.52 -17.44 -5.32
N SER A 141 4.10 -18.47 -4.72
CA SER A 141 4.11 -19.80 -5.34
C SER A 141 2.70 -20.40 -5.33
N GLY A 142 2.30 -21.07 -6.41
CA GLY A 142 1.09 -21.91 -6.35
C GLY A 142 1.27 -23.09 -5.41
N GLY A 143 0.18 -23.65 -4.89
CA GLY A 143 0.22 -24.87 -4.09
C GLY A 143 0.48 -26.12 -4.94
N THR A 144 1.10 -27.14 -4.35
CA THR A 144 1.44 -28.40 -5.05
C THR A 144 0.22 -29.33 -5.10
N ALA A 145 -0.11 -29.84 -6.28
CA ALA A 145 -1.20 -30.80 -6.49
C ALA A 145 -0.79 -32.24 -6.14
N ARG A 146 -1.74 -33.12 -5.80
CA ARG A 146 -1.50 -34.51 -5.38
C ARG A 146 -0.54 -35.31 -6.25
N LEU A 147 -0.73 -35.23 -7.56
CA LEU A 147 0.08 -35.94 -8.56
C LEU A 147 0.94 -34.97 -9.39
N GLY A 148 1.13 -33.76 -8.87
CA GLY A 148 1.85 -32.68 -9.52
C GLY A 148 3.33 -32.67 -9.17
N VAL A 149 4.06 -31.79 -9.84
CA VAL A 149 5.42 -31.41 -9.46
C VAL A 149 5.38 -30.29 -8.43
N ALA A 150 6.44 -30.15 -7.63
CA ALA A 150 6.57 -29.03 -6.71
C ALA A 150 6.52 -27.70 -7.48
N SER A 151 5.79 -26.74 -6.94
CA SER A 151 5.78 -25.39 -7.50
C SER A 151 7.13 -24.70 -7.26
N PRO A 152 7.66 -23.95 -8.25
CA PRO A 152 8.80 -23.06 -8.05
C PRO A 152 8.67 -22.16 -6.83
N THR A 153 9.79 -21.69 -6.28
CA THR A 153 9.79 -20.72 -5.18
C THR A 153 9.13 -19.40 -5.60
N GLY A 154 8.35 -18.79 -4.71
CA GLY A 154 7.74 -17.47 -4.89
C GLY A 154 8.17 -16.50 -3.79
N GLY A 155 7.45 -15.37 -3.67
CA GLY A 155 7.57 -14.47 -2.52
C GLY A 155 7.37 -15.25 -1.22
N SER A 156 6.20 -15.87 -1.07
CA SER A 156 5.96 -16.96 -0.12
C SER A 156 5.77 -18.30 -0.85
N GLY A 157 6.09 -19.40 -0.16
CA GLY A 157 6.00 -20.75 -0.68
C GLY A 157 4.60 -21.34 -0.64
N GLY A 158 4.23 -22.16 -1.63
CA GLY A 158 2.99 -22.92 -1.64
C GLY A 158 3.06 -24.15 -0.74
N GLY A 159 1.91 -24.52 -0.17
CA GLY A 159 1.76 -25.74 0.61
C GLY A 159 1.79 -26.99 -0.27
N ASP A 160 2.22 -28.10 0.33
CA ASP A 160 2.27 -29.38 -0.37
C ASP A 160 0.97 -30.18 -0.26
N SER A 161 0.78 -31.14 -1.17
CA SER A 161 -0.25 -32.17 -1.03
C SER A 161 0.24 -33.35 -0.18
N SER A 162 -0.68 -34.20 0.25
CA SER A 162 -0.39 -35.48 0.97
C SER A 162 0.62 -36.44 0.32
N SER A 163 0.93 -36.29 -0.98
CA SER A 163 1.87 -37.17 -1.70
C SER A 163 2.68 -36.40 -2.75
N GLY A 164 2.82 -35.09 -2.53
CA GLY A 164 3.47 -34.21 -3.48
C GLY A 164 4.99 -34.25 -3.37
N ALA A 165 5.64 -33.39 -4.15
CA ALA A 165 7.10 -33.32 -4.24
C ALA A 165 7.74 -32.42 -3.16
N GLY A 166 6.97 -31.98 -2.16
CA GLY A 166 7.40 -31.09 -1.08
C GLY A 166 6.80 -29.69 -1.18
N ALA A 167 6.74 -29.00 -0.03
CA ALA A 167 6.31 -27.60 0.05
C ALA A 167 7.38 -26.67 -0.53
N SER A 168 6.95 -25.59 -1.18
CA SER A 168 7.87 -24.62 -1.75
C SER A 168 8.45 -23.71 -0.67
N ALA A 169 9.69 -23.27 -0.84
CA ALA A 169 10.28 -22.23 0.00
C ALA A 169 9.76 -20.84 -0.39
N GLY A 170 9.77 -19.91 0.58
CA GLY A 170 9.62 -18.48 0.32
C GLY A 170 10.97 -17.83 -0.01
N THR A 171 10.91 -16.66 -0.64
CA THR A 171 12.10 -15.84 -0.89
C THR A 171 12.51 -15.11 0.38
N ALA A 172 13.77 -15.23 0.78
CA ALA A 172 14.29 -14.62 2.00
C ALA A 172 14.01 -13.11 2.03
N GLY A 173 13.35 -12.67 3.10
CA GLY A 173 12.98 -11.26 3.30
C GLY A 173 11.68 -10.82 2.63
N GLN A 174 10.99 -11.68 1.89
CA GLN A 174 9.69 -11.37 1.26
C GLN A 174 8.54 -12.26 1.76
N GLY A 175 8.85 -13.45 2.27
CA GLY A 175 7.85 -14.38 2.77
C GLY A 175 8.45 -15.68 3.30
N PHE A 176 7.57 -16.56 3.76
CA PHE A 176 7.94 -17.83 4.39
C PHE A 176 7.57 -19.04 3.53
N ALA A 177 8.10 -20.21 3.90
CA ALA A 177 7.80 -21.46 3.22
C ALA A 177 6.36 -21.93 3.45
N GLY A 178 5.84 -22.76 2.54
CA GLY A 178 4.61 -23.51 2.79
C GLY A 178 4.81 -24.67 3.75
N GLY A 179 3.70 -25.24 4.22
CA GLY A 179 3.66 -26.46 5.02
C GLY A 179 3.56 -27.71 4.17
N ASN A 180 4.07 -28.83 4.68
CA ASN A 180 3.95 -30.12 4.00
C ASN A 180 2.51 -30.67 4.09
N GLY A 181 2.13 -31.55 3.17
CA GLY A 181 0.91 -32.36 3.32
C GLY A 181 1.11 -33.56 4.24
N PHE A 182 0.02 -34.25 4.56
CA PHE A 182 0.05 -35.46 5.38
C PHE A 182 0.22 -36.73 4.53
N ASP A 183 1.38 -37.38 4.61
CA ASP A 183 1.72 -38.62 3.86
C ASP A 183 1.45 -39.92 4.65
N GLY A 184 0.60 -39.86 5.70
CA GLY A 184 0.28 -41.02 6.55
C GLY A 184 -0.86 -41.90 6.04
N GLY A 185 -1.33 -41.68 4.80
CA GLY A 185 -2.50 -42.34 4.22
C GLY A 185 -3.80 -41.55 4.43
N GLN A 186 -4.95 -42.22 4.28
CA GLN A 186 -6.25 -41.57 4.42
C GLN A 186 -6.51 -41.09 5.87
N PRO A 187 -7.15 -39.92 6.05
CA PRO A 187 -7.58 -38.98 5.01
C PRO A 187 -6.42 -38.10 4.51
N PHE A 188 -6.30 -37.97 3.19
CA PHE A 188 -5.26 -37.18 2.53
C PHE A 188 -5.52 -35.68 2.74
N THR A 189 -4.56 -34.96 3.33
CA THR A 189 -4.66 -33.51 3.58
C THR A 189 -3.48 -32.74 3.02
N GLY A 190 -3.75 -31.52 2.53
CA GLY A 190 -2.73 -30.58 2.08
C GLY A 190 -2.18 -29.73 3.23
N GLY A 191 -0.96 -29.24 3.07
CA GLY A 191 -0.38 -28.21 3.92
C GLY A 191 -0.84 -26.81 3.53
N GLY A 192 -0.73 -25.85 4.44
CA GLY A 192 -1.02 -24.45 4.17
C GLY A 192 0.09 -23.77 3.38
N GLY A 193 -0.25 -22.76 2.60
CA GLY A 193 0.72 -21.86 1.98
C GLY A 193 1.40 -20.97 3.03
N GLY A 194 2.64 -20.58 2.78
CA GLY A 194 3.36 -19.62 3.62
C GLY A 194 2.76 -18.22 3.50
N GLY A 195 2.76 -17.51 4.62
CA GLY A 195 2.42 -16.08 4.67
C GLY A 195 3.67 -15.21 4.72
N ALA A 196 3.45 -13.90 4.86
CA ALA A 196 4.52 -12.93 5.06
C ALA A 196 5.10 -12.91 6.48
N SER A 197 4.42 -13.48 7.48
CA SER A 197 4.88 -13.48 8.88
C SER A 197 5.32 -14.84 9.41
N GLU A 198 4.83 -15.94 8.83
CA GLU A 198 5.17 -17.29 9.27
C GLU A 198 4.97 -18.37 8.19
N VAL A 199 5.58 -19.53 8.45
CA VAL A 199 5.49 -20.74 7.63
C VAL A 199 4.06 -21.29 7.68
N GLY A 200 3.56 -21.78 6.55
CA GLY A 200 2.26 -22.46 6.50
C GLY A 200 2.26 -23.75 7.33
N ALA A 201 1.15 -24.06 7.99
CA ALA A 201 1.07 -25.23 8.83
C ALA A 201 1.11 -26.53 8.01
N THR A 202 1.76 -27.55 8.57
CA THR A 202 1.77 -28.89 7.97
C THR A 202 0.41 -29.55 8.18
N GLY A 203 -0.13 -30.15 7.13
CA GLY A 203 -1.36 -30.94 7.22
C GLY A 203 -1.18 -32.14 8.15
N THR A 204 -2.23 -32.49 8.89
CA THR A 204 -2.23 -33.67 9.76
C THR A 204 -3.37 -34.61 9.40
N SER A 205 -3.45 -35.77 10.04
CA SER A 205 -4.52 -36.75 9.80
C SER A 205 -5.90 -36.13 10.00
N GLY A 206 -6.58 -35.82 8.88
CA GLY A 206 -7.94 -35.30 8.86
C GLY A 206 -8.06 -33.78 8.96
N VAL A 207 -6.95 -33.07 9.14
CA VAL A 207 -6.92 -31.60 9.24
C VAL A 207 -6.00 -31.03 8.16
N GLY A 208 -6.55 -30.17 7.31
CA GLY A 208 -5.75 -29.38 6.37
C GLY A 208 -4.85 -28.39 7.12
N GLY A 209 -3.66 -28.13 6.60
CA GLY A 209 -2.77 -27.15 7.20
C GLY A 209 -3.28 -25.73 6.98
N ASP A 210 -3.36 -24.94 8.05
CA ASP A 210 -3.66 -23.51 7.97
C ASP A 210 -2.58 -22.74 7.20
N GLY A 211 -2.99 -21.76 6.41
CA GLY A 211 -2.09 -20.82 5.76
C GLY A 211 -1.39 -19.94 6.79
N GLY A 212 -0.12 -19.63 6.54
CA GLY A 212 0.64 -18.72 7.40
C GLY A 212 0.09 -17.30 7.36
N ASP A 213 0.09 -16.62 8.48
CA ASP A 213 -0.41 -15.25 8.58
C ASP A 213 0.46 -14.25 7.79
N GLY A 214 -0.19 -13.21 7.29
CA GLY A 214 0.41 -12.03 6.70
C GLY A 214 0.98 -11.06 7.73
N LEU A 215 1.61 -9.99 7.24
CA LEU A 215 2.13 -8.92 8.11
C LEU A 215 1.12 -7.79 8.21
N SER A 216 0.95 -7.27 9.43
CA SER A 216 0.07 -6.13 9.68
C SER A 216 0.79 -4.80 9.49
N ASN A 217 0.02 -3.79 9.10
CA ASN A 217 0.49 -2.41 9.06
C ASN A 217 -0.64 -1.45 9.49
N THR A 218 -0.29 -0.44 10.28
CA THR A 218 -1.20 0.63 10.75
C THR A 218 -0.99 1.97 10.02
N ILE A 219 0.09 2.10 9.26
CA ILE A 219 0.61 3.34 8.66
C ILE A 219 -0.37 3.94 7.64
N PHE A 220 -1.20 3.14 6.96
CA PHE A 220 -1.95 3.60 5.80
C PHE A 220 -3.43 3.93 6.02
N ASN A 221 -4.06 3.56 7.14
CA ASN A 221 -5.49 3.83 7.36
C ASN A 221 -5.84 4.04 8.86
N GLY A 222 -4.84 4.16 9.73
CA GLY A 222 -5.04 4.24 11.19
C GLY A 222 -5.65 2.98 11.84
N THR A 223 -5.98 1.96 11.05
CA THR A 223 -6.46 0.65 11.49
C THR A 223 -5.49 -0.44 11.07
N THR A 224 -5.34 -1.47 11.90
CA THR A 224 -4.47 -2.62 11.61
C THR A 224 -5.08 -3.45 10.49
N LEU A 225 -4.46 -3.44 9.31
CA LEU A 225 -4.79 -4.33 8.21
C LEU A 225 -3.61 -5.28 7.95
N PHE A 226 -3.94 -6.54 7.63
CA PHE A 226 -2.95 -7.56 7.28
C PHE A 226 -2.87 -7.72 5.77
N TYR A 227 -1.68 -8.04 5.27
CA TYR A 227 -1.42 -8.31 3.87
C TYR A 227 -0.56 -9.56 3.73
N ALA A 228 -0.69 -10.25 2.60
CA ALA A 228 0.07 -11.43 2.23
C ALA A 228 -0.12 -12.62 3.19
N GLY A 229 -1.38 -13.01 3.43
CA GLY A 229 -1.73 -14.27 4.11
C GLY A 229 -1.72 -15.47 3.15
N GLY A 230 -1.19 -16.61 3.60
CA GLY A 230 -1.15 -17.86 2.81
C GLY A 230 -2.51 -18.54 2.72
N GLY A 231 -2.74 -19.35 1.67
CA GLY A 231 -3.96 -20.14 1.53
C GLY A 231 -3.97 -21.39 2.42
N GLY A 232 -5.14 -21.85 2.82
CA GLY A 232 -5.34 -23.08 3.58
C GLY A 232 -5.27 -24.35 2.72
N GLY A 233 -4.77 -25.44 3.30
CA GLY A 233 -4.70 -26.76 2.70
C GLY A 233 -6.05 -27.47 2.66
N ASN A 234 -6.26 -28.30 1.64
CA ASN A 234 -7.50 -29.03 1.45
C ASN A 234 -7.64 -30.27 2.36
N ILE A 235 -8.85 -30.83 2.40
CA ILE A 235 -9.06 -32.23 2.79
C ILE A 235 -9.65 -33.02 1.62
N ASN A 236 -9.02 -34.15 1.29
CA ASN A 236 -9.40 -34.99 0.17
C ASN A 236 -10.13 -36.28 0.57
N ASP A 237 -10.94 -36.26 1.63
CA ASP A 237 -11.72 -37.42 2.09
C ASP A 237 -12.93 -36.98 2.93
N GLN A 238 -14.02 -37.77 2.90
CA GLN A 238 -15.20 -37.62 3.77
C GLN A 238 -14.88 -37.85 5.26
N LEU A 239 -13.77 -38.53 5.55
CA LEU A 239 -13.27 -38.78 6.91
C LEU A 239 -12.52 -37.58 7.53
N GLY A 240 -12.33 -36.49 6.77
CA GLY A 240 -11.74 -35.24 7.26
C GLY A 240 -12.59 -34.52 8.30
N THR A 241 -11.93 -33.81 9.22
CA THR A 241 -12.56 -33.07 10.32
C THR A 241 -12.65 -31.57 10.05
N SER A 242 -11.59 -30.93 9.56
CA SER A 242 -11.53 -29.47 9.31
C SER A 242 -10.52 -29.09 8.22
N VAL A 243 -10.93 -28.20 7.32
CA VAL A 243 -10.03 -27.64 6.29
C VAL A 243 -9.01 -26.72 6.94
N GLY A 244 -7.90 -26.49 6.26
CA GLY A 244 -7.00 -25.41 6.66
C GLY A 244 -7.67 -24.07 6.42
N SER A 245 -7.63 -23.19 7.42
CA SER A 245 -8.01 -21.80 7.26
C SER A 245 -6.95 -21.05 6.46
N GLY A 246 -7.37 -20.03 5.71
CA GLY A 246 -6.44 -19.06 5.13
C GLY A 246 -5.84 -18.18 6.23
N GLY A 247 -4.58 -17.78 6.04
CA GLY A 247 -3.89 -16.88 6.95
C GLY A 247 -4.45 -15.46 6.89
N LEU A 248 -4.30 -14.72 8.00
CA LEU A 248 -4.65 -13.30 8.09
C LEU A 248 -3.96 -12.51 6.97
N GLY A 249 -4.68 -11.56 6.37
CA GLY A 249 -4.19 -10.84 5.18
C GLY A 249 -4.62 -11.46 3.86
N GLY A 250 -5.79 -12.09 3.85
CA GLY A 250 -6.53 -12.42 2.64
C GLY A 250 -6.28 -13.82 2.09
N GLY A 251 -5.70 -14.73 2.88
CA GLY A 251 -5.60 -16.13 2.48
C GLY A 251 -6.97 -16.79 2.32
N GLY A 252 -7.13 -17.62 1.29
CA GLY A 252 -8.34 -18.40 1.07
C GLY A 252 -8.34 -19.73 1.82
N ASP A 253 -9.44 -20.10 2.46
CA ASP A 253 -9.62 -21.40 3.12
C ASP A 253 -9.56 -22.58 2.13
N GLY A 254 -9.06 -23.73 2.60
CA GLY A 254 -9.07 -24.97 1.85
C GLY A 254 -10.47 -25.56 1.67
N GLY A 255 -10.65 -26.43 0.67
CA GLY A 255 -11.91 -27.09 0.35
C GLY A 255 -12.07 -28.47 1.02
N ASN A 256 -13.33 -28.85 1.32
CA ASN A 256 -13.71 -30.16 1.85
C ASN A 256 -14.70 -30.90 0.93
N LEU A 257 -14.57 -32.22 0.79
CA LEU A 257 -15.57 -33.07 0.12
C LEU A 257 -16.86 -33.29 0.94
N LYS A 258 -16.82 -33.06 2.25
CA LYS A 258 -17.93 -33.38 3.17
C LYS A 258 -19.15 -32.49 2.90
N GLY A 259 -20.19 -33.06 2.28
CA GLY A 259 -21.47 -32.39 2.04
C GLY A 259 -21.76 -31.95 0.60
N GLY A 260 -20.92 -32.32 -0.38
CA GLY A 260 -21.26 -32.17 -1.82
C GLY A 260 -20.93 -30.83 -2.46
N GLY A 261 -20.09 -29.99 -1.82
CA GLY A 261 -19.60 -28.73 -2.38
C GLY A 261 -18.16 -28.45 -1.93
N ALA A 262 -17.20 -28.90 -2.75
CA ALA A 262 -15.76 -28.81 -2.52
C ALA A 262 -15.15 -27.43 -2.85
N THR A 263 -15.78 -26.35 -2.38
CA THR A 263 -15.33 -25.00 -2.70
C THR A 263 -14.30 -24.54 -1.68
N CYS A 264 -13.04 -24.43 -2.10
CA CYS A 264 -12.08 -23.55 -1.44
C CYS A 264 -12.53 -22.09 -1.57
N THR A 265 -11.83 -21.19 -0.88
CA THR A 265 -12.01 -19.75 -1.03
C THR A 265 -10.84 -19.16 -1.83
N VAL A 266 -11.12 -18.17 -2.67
CA VAL A 266 -10.09 -17.39 -3.38
C VAL A 266 -9.33 -16.48 -2.42
N GLY A 267 -8.09 -16.15 -2.76
CA GLY A 267 -7.37 -15.08 -2.08
C GLY A 267 -8.08 -13.73 -2.28
N VAL A 268 -7.93 -12.84 -1.31
CA VAL A 268 -8.58 -11.52 -1.37
C VAL A 268 -7.74 -10.56 -2.22
N ASP A 269 -8.36 -10.02 -3.26
CA ASP A 269 -7.75 -9.00 -4.11
C ASP A 269 -7.36 -7.73 -3.33
N GLY A 270 -6.20 -7.18 -3.65
CA GLY A 270 -5.62 -6.03 -2.97
C GLY A 270 -4.90 -6.38 -1.67
N LEU A 271 -4.87 -7.67 -1.28
CA LEU A 271 -4.12 -8.13 -0.11
C LEU A 271 -2.97 -9.09 -0.46
N GLY A 272 -2.86 -9.57 -1.71
CA GLY A 272 -1.81 -10.50 -2.13
C GLY A 272 -1.91 -11.88 -1.48
N GLY A 273 -3.09 -12.27 -1.00
CA GLY A 273 -3.30 -13.53 -0.30
C GLY A 273 -3.29 -14.76 -1.22
N GLY A 274 -2.84 -15.90 -0.70
CA GLY A 274 -2.85 -17.17 -1.45
C GLY A 274 -4.23 -17.80 -1.56
N GLY A 275 -4.50 -18.50 -2.65
CA GLY A 275 -5.76 -19.24 -2.85
C GLY A 275 -5.80 -20.57 -2.10
N GLY A 276 -6.97 -20.98 -1.63
CA GLY A 276 -7.14 -22.26 -0.93
C GLY A 276 -7.02 -23.47 -1.86
N GLY A 277 -6.49 -24.58 -1.34
CA GLY A 277 -6.46 -25.86 -2.06
C GLY A 277 -7.87 -26.47 -2.15
N ALA A 278 -8.29 -26.92 -3.33
CA ALA A 278 -9.60 -27.58 -3.50
C ALA A 278 -9.53 -29.09 -3.25
N SER A 279 -10.69 -29.75 -3.18
CA SER A 279 -10.79 -31.21 -3.11
C SER A 279 -11.35 -31.83 -4.40
N GLU A 280 -11.55 -33.15 -4.43
CA GLU A 280 -11.51 -34.04 -5.62
C GLU A 280 -12.18 -33.60 -6.92
N THR A 281 -13.23 -32.80 -6.90
CA THR A 281 -14.05 -32.50 -8.08
C THR A 281 -13.92 -31.08 -8.60
N ASN A 282 -13.17 -30.23 -7.90
CA ASN A 282 -13.15 -28.79 -8.15
C ASN A 282 -11.74 -28.32 -8.48
N ALA A 283 -11.64 -27.35 -9.38
CA ALA A 283 -10.42 -26.59 -9.56
C ALA A 283 -10.05 -25.90 -8.23
N GLY A 284 -8.75 -25.74 -8.00
CA GLY A 284 -8.26 -24.92 -6.91
C GLY A 284 -8.68 -23.46 -7.05
N CYS A 285 -8.46 -22.68 -5.99
CA CYS A 285 -8.89 -21.29 -5.97
C CYS A 285 -7.75 -20.35 -6.35
N ASP A 286 -8.10 -19.28 -7.05
CA ASP A 286 -7.17 -18.24 -7.45
C ASP A 286 -6.57 -17.53 -6.23
N GLY A 287 -5.33 -17.09 -6.34
CA GLY A 287 -4.73 -16.14 -5.42
C GLY A 287 -5.29 -14.74 -5.62
N GLY A 288 -5.15 -13.88 -4.61
CA GLY A 288 -5.56 -12.49 -4.68
C GLY A 288 -4.51 -11.62 -5.35
N ASN A 289 -4.96 -10.57 -6.05
CA ASN A 289 -4.10 -9.53 -6.59
C ASN A 289 -3.32 -8.82 -5.46
N GLY A 290 -2.12 -8.35 -5.80
CA GLY A 290 -1.27 -7.55 -4.92
C GLY A 290 -1.79 -6.12 -4.75
N VAL A 291 -0.96 -5.27 -4.13
CA VAL A 291 -1.22 -3.84 -3.96
C VAL A 291 0.09 -3.07 -3.83
N VAL A 292 0.09 -1.82 -4.29
CA VAL A 292 1.14 -0.85 -3.96
C VAL A 292 0.50 0.32 -3.23
N ILE A 293 1.02 0.67 -2.06
CA ILE A 293 0.52 1.78 -1.24
C ILE A 293 1.65 2.75 -0.96
N ILE A 294 1.44 4.03 -1.25
CA ILE A 294 2.43 5.09 -1.10
C ILE A 294 1.82 6.15 -0.19
N ARG A 295 2.50 6.48 0.91
CA ARG A 295 2.07 7.51 1.86
C ARG A 295 3.14 8.56 2.00
N PHE A 296 2.74 9.83 1.94
CA PHE A 296 3.64 10.94 2.15
C PHE A 296 2.92 12.16 2.69
N LEU A 297 3.69 13.10 3.23
CA LEU A 297 3.21 14.42 3.60
C LEU A 297 3.33 15.34 2.38
N PRO A 298 2.22 15.77 1.75
CA PRO A 298 2.30 16.73 0.65
C PRO A 298 2.87 18.05 1.17
N ILE A 299 3.77 18.67 0.41
CA ILE A 299 4.18 20.05 0.70
C ILE A 299 3.09 20.94 0.11
N LEU A 300 2.21 21.42 0.98
CA LEU A 300 1.05 22.24 0.64
C LEU A 300 1.51 23.56 0.00
N SER A 301 0.79 23.99 -1.04
CA SER A 301 0.96 25.29 -1.66
C SER A 301 0.84 26.39 -0.61
N ILE A 302 1.79 27.33 -0.60
CA ILE A 302 1.74 28.48 0.30
C ILE A 302 0.56 29.41 -0.03
N PRO A 303 0.08 30.19 0.96
CA PRO A 303 -0.84 31.28 0.72
C PRO A 303 -0.34 32.23 -0.37
N THR A 304 -1.23 32.59 -1.29
CA THR A 304 -1.00 33.68 -2.23
C THR A 304 -1.37 35.00 -1.55
N VAL A 305 -0.48 35.98 -1.58
CA VAL A 305 -0.77 37.35 -1.18
C VAL A 305 -0.76 38.22 -2.42
N THR A 306 -1.71 39.12 -2.54
CA THR A 306 -1.77 40.12 -3.62
C THR A 306 -2.03 41.49 -3.01
N LEU A 307 -1.19 42.48 -3.29
CA LEU A 307 -1.49 43.87 -2.99
C LEU A 307 -2.44 44.42 -4.05
N ASN A 308 -3.66 44.78 -3.63
CA ASN A 308 -4.67 45.37 -4.52
C ASN A 308 -4.49 46.88 -4.64
N LYS A 309 -4.17 47.53 -3.52
CA LYS A 309 -3.82 48.95 -3.43
C LYS A 309 -2.90 49.22 -2.24
N PRO A 310 -2.05 50.25 -2.31
CA PRO A 310 -1.71 51.07 -3.49
C PRO A 310 -0.98 50.25 -4.57
N ASP A 311 -0.82 50.80 -5.77
CA ASP A 311 -0.09 50.09 -6.83
C ASP A 311 1.39 49.94 -6.46
N ASN A 312 2.06 48.87 -6.91
CA ASN A 312 3.47 48.68 -6.63
C ASN A 312 4.29 49.90 -7.10
N ASN A 313 5.29 50.33 -6.33
CA ASN A 313 6.13 51.49 -6.63
C ASN A 313 5.36 52.83 -6.66
N THR A 314 4.33 52.98 -5.82
CA THR A 314 3.62 54.25 -5.60
C THR A 314 4.46 55.19 -4.73
N VAL A 315 4.48 56.48 -5.07
CA VAL A 315 5.05 57.57 -4.25
C VAL A 315 3.98 58.08 -3.29
N PHE A 316 4.31 58.22 -2.01
CA PHE A 316 3.42 58.81 -1.02
C PHE A 316 3.87 60.22 -0.61
N GLU A 317 2.95 61.18 -0.71
CA GLU A 317 3.13 62.56 -0.22
C GLU A 317 2.37 62.80 1.11
N ILE A 318 1.80 61.74 1.69
CA ILE A 318 0.88 61.78 2.83
C ILE A 318 1.37 60.91 3.98
N VAL A 319 0.99 61.25 5.21
CA VAL A 319 1.41 60.56 6.45
C VAL A 319 0.55 59.35 6.84
N THR A 320 -0.52 59.05 6.10
CA THR A 320 -1.39 57.90 6.34
C THR A 320 -1.61 57.17 5.03
N ILE A 321 -1.30 55.88 5.00
CA ILE A 321 -1.38 55.03 3.80
C ILE A 321 -2.36 53.90 4.10
N ASN A 322 -3.38 53.73 3.25
CA ASN A 322 -4.30 52.61 3.34
C ASN A 322 -3.83 51.50 2.40
N MET A 323 -3.46 50.35 2.98
CA MET A 323 -3.11 49.15 2.23
C MET A 323 -4.32 48.22 2.13
N ASN A 324 -4.57 47.69 0.95
CA ASN A 324 -5.59 46.69 0.67
C ASN A 324 -4.90 45.50 0.01
N CYS A 325 -4.96 44.33 0.65
CA CYS A 325 -4.42 43.09 0.12
C CYS A 325 -5.49 41.99 0.11
N THR A 326 -5.33 41.03 -0.79
CA THR A 326 -6.07 39.77 -0.78
C THR A 326 -5.09 38.66 -0.47
N VAL A 327 -5.43 37.82 0.51
CA VAL A 327 -4.67 36.62 0.87
C VAL A 327 -5.57 35.43 0.60
N SER A 328 -5.07 34.39 -0.06
CA SER A 328 -5.81 33.15 -0.29
C SER A 328 -4.93 31.94 -0.04
N ASP A 329 -5.46 30.93 0.64
CA ASP A 329 -4.81 29.63 0.86
C ASP A 329 -5.83 28.49 0.73
N ASN A 330 -5.35 27.26 0.48
CA ASN A 330 -6.18 26.06 0.43
C ASN A 330 -6.44 25.43 1.81
N LEU A 331 -5.80 25.91 2.88
CA LEU A 331 -5.93 25.37 4.25
C LEU A 331 -6.79 26.20 5.21
N ASN A 332 -7.55 27.18 4.70
CA ASN A 332 -8.27 28.18 5.48
C ASN A 332 -7.33 29.05 6.35
N LEU A 333 -7.15 30.29 5.94
CA LEU A 333 -6.30 31.26 6.65
C LEU A 333 -6.82 31.51 8.07
N VAL A 334 -5.93 31.36 9.05
CA VAL A 334 -6.26 31.59 10.46
C VAL A 334 -5.90 33.01 10.89
N ASN A 335 -4.73 33.51 10.49
CA ASN A 335 -4.24 34.84 10.82
C ASN A 335 -3.51 35.47 9.62
N VAL A 336 -3.67 36.79 9.48
CA VAL A 336 -2.87 37.61 8.57
C VAL A 336 -2.35 38.81 9.36
N SER A 337 -1.03 39.02 9.36
CA SER A 337 -0.39 40.16 10.02
C SER A 337 0.29 41.08 9.01
N LEU A 338 0.18 42.39 9.22
CA LEU A 338 0.98 43.40 8.53
C LEU A 338 2.16 43.78 9.42
N ILE A 339 3.36 43.54 8.91
CA ILE A 339 4.61 43.90 9.58
C ILE A 339 5.33 44.94 8.71
N LEU A 340 5.65 46.11 9.28
CA LEU A 340 6.46 47.14 8.63
C LEU A 340 7.74 47.30 9.45
N ASP A 341 8.91 47.20 8.80
CA ASP A 341 10.23 47.38 9.44
C ASP A 341 10.43 46.52 10.70
N GLY A 342 9.93 45.28 10.66
CA GLY A 342 10.02 44.33 11.78
C GLY A 342 9.07 44.64 12.95
N VAL A 343 8.17 45.62 12.81
CA VAL A 343 7.13 45.95 13.78
C VAL A 343 5.77 45.46 13.28
N ILE A 344 5.10 44.63 14.06
CA ILE A 344 3.71 44.20 13.80
C ILE A 344 2.80 45.42 13.99
N ASN A 345 2.13 45.86 12.93
CA ASN A 345 1.24 47.01 12.95
C ASN A 345 -0.22 46.60 13.11
N GLU A 346 -0.68 45.61 12.35
CA GLU A 346 -2.05 45.12 12.39
C GLU A 346 -2.08 43.59 12.27
N THR A 347 -3.00 42.93 12.99
CA THR A 347 -3.30 41.51 12.82
C THR A 347 -4.80 41.37 12.60
N ASN A 348 -5.18 40.77 11.47
CA ASN A 348 -6.55 40.33 11.26
C ASN A 348 -6.68 38.88 11.74
N THR A 349 -7.31 38.69 12.90
CA THR A 349 -7.55 37.38 13.52
C THR A 349 -8.88 36.74 13.11
N THR A 350 -9.63 37.36 12.18
CA THR A 350 -10.99 36.89 11.83
C THR A 350 -11.01 35.89 10.68
N GLY A 351 -9.91 35.74 9.92
CA GLY A 351 -9.81 34.79 8.81
C GLY A 351 -10.79 35.06 7.65
N ILE A 352 -11.36 36.26 7.55
CA ILE A 352 -12.34 36.59 6.51
C ILE A 352 -11.64 37.12 5.25
N ASN A 353 -11.88 36.43 4.13
CA ASN A 353 -11.56 36.82 2.75
C ASN A 353 -12.13 38.20 2.37
#